data_AF-A0A1X1DPY3-F1
#
_entry.id   AF-A0A1X1DPY3-F1
#
_cell.length_a   1.000
_cell.length_b   1.000
_cell.length_c   1.000
_cell.angle_alpha   90.00
_cell.angle_beta   90.00
_cell.angle_gamma   90.00
#
_symmetry.space_group_name_H-M   'P 1'
#
loop_
_entity.id
_entity.type
_entity.pdbx_description
1 polymer ?
#
loop_
_entity_poly.entity_id
_entity_poly.type
_entity_poly.pdbx_seq_one_letter_code
_entity_poly.pdbx_strand_id
1 'polypeptide(L)' 'MGRLHVTALEFARYAGIKERDLIRAICNRGAIEGVALPEALNHDPLPRRLWLREDVVFFSRRLRVVRARRSHH' A
#
# COMPACT_ATOMS: atom_id res chain seq x y z
N MET A 1 15.49 -1.28 -16.71
CA MET A 1 14.53 -2.25 -16.13
C MET A 1 14.08 -1.72 -14.77
N GLY A 2 12.79 -1.46 -14.58
CA GLY A 2 12.28 -0.95 -13.29
C GLY A 2 12.31 -2.02 -12.21
N ARG A 3 12.45 -1.63 -10.93
CA ARG A 3 12.32 -2.58 -9.82
C ARG A 3 10.94 -3.23 -9.84
N LEU A 4 10.89 -4.56 -9.79
CA LEU A 4 9.65 -5.34 -9.73
C LEU A 4 9.03 -5.36 -8.32
N HIS A 5 9.83 -5.03 -7.31
CA HIS A 5 9.43 -5.04 -5.90
C HIS A 5 9.65 -3.67 -5.28
N VAL A 6 8.86 -3.35 -4.25
CA VAL A 6 8.96 -2.10 -3.50
C VAL A 6 9.02 -2.38 -2.00
N THR A 7 9.81 -1.58 -1.30
CA THR A 7 9.86 -1.50 0.17
C THR A 7 8.61 -0.83 0.73
N ALA A 8 8.39 -0.92 2.04
CA ALA A 8 7.26 -0.26 2.70
C ALA A 8 7.25 1.27 2.45
N LEU A 9 8.42 1.91 2.46
CA LEU A 9 8.54 3.35 2.19
C LEU A 9 8.22 3.71 0.74
N GLU A 10 8.70 2.93 -0.22
CA GLU A 10 8.37 3.11 -1.63
C GLU A 10 6.88 2.86 -1.89
N PHE A 11 6.27 1.87 -1.22
CA PHE A 11 4.83 1.63 -1.26
C PHE A 11 4.07 2.87 -0.76
N ALA A 12 4.34 3.36 0.45
CA ALA A 12 3.67 4.54 0.99
C ALA A 12 3.73 5.75 0.04
N ARG A 13 4.92 6.01 -0.53
CA ARG A 13 5.12 7.09 -1.52
C ARG A 13 4.30 6.86 -2.78
N TYR A 14 4.33 5.66 -3.35
CA TYR A 14 3.60 5.35 -4.58
C TYR A 14 2.09 5.49 -4.42
N ALA A 15 1.57 5.05 -3.28
CA ALA A 15 0.15 5.09 -2.97
C ALA A 15 -0.35 6.47 -2.49
N GLY A 16 0.56 7.43 -2.23
CA GLY A 16 0.20 8.73 -1.66
C GLY A 16 -0.40 8.59 -0.26
N ILE A 17 0.25 7.78 0.59
CA ILE A 17 -0.18 7.47 1.95
C ILE A 17 0.93 7.89 2.91
N LYS A 18 0.57 8.42 4.08
CA LYS A 18 1.56 8.67 5.13
C LYS A 18 2.11 7.33 5.62
N GLU A 19 3.43 7.24 5.74
CA GLU A 19 4.12 6.01 6.16
C GLU A 19 3.55 5.42 7.45
N ARG A 20 3.24 6.26 8.44
CA ARG A 20 2.61 5.85 9.71
C ARG A 20 1.27 5.13 9.51
N ASP A 21 0.47 5.55 8.53
CA ASP A 21 -0.86 4.98 8.28
C ASP A 21 -0.70 3.62 7.58
N LEU A 22 0.29 3.50 6.70
CA LEU A 22 0.66 2.22 6.09
C LEU A 22 1.18 1.23 7.14
N ILE A 23 2.09 1.64 8.03
CA ILE A 23 2.60 0.80 9.13
C ILE A 23 1.44 0.33 10.01
N ARG A 24 0.53 1.24 10.39
CA ARG A 24 -0.65 0.87 11.19
C ARG A 24 -1.53 -0.15 10.47
N ALA A 25 -1.73 0.01 9.17
CA ALA A 25 -2.53 -0.91 8.37
C ALA A 25 -1.88 -2.29 8.27
N ILE A 26 -0.57 -2.35 8.03
CA ILE A 26 0.21 -3.60 8.01
C ILE A 26 0.08 -4.35 9.34
N CYS A 27 0.19 -3.63 10.47
CA CYS A 27 0.19 -4.28 11.78
C CYS A 27 -1.21 -4.69 12.29
N ASN A 28 -2.27 -3.95 11.96
CA ASN A 28 -3.53 -4.05 12.72
C ASN A 28 -4.82 -4.18 11.91
N ARG A 29 -4.82 -3.85 10.62
CA ARG A 29 -6.08 -3.66 9.88
C ARG A 29 -6.12 -4.38 8.55
N GLY A 30 -4.96 -4.70 7.97
CA GLY A 30 -4.84 -5.30 6.64
C GLY A 30 -5.45 -4.45 5.53
N ALA A 31 -5.86 -3.21 5.81
CA ALA A 31 -6.60 -2.37 4.87
C ALA A 31 -6.45 -0.89 5.22
N ILE A 32 -6.56 -0.04 4.19
CA ILE A 32 -6.57 1.41 4.28
C ILE A 32 -7.85 1.91 3.63
N GLU A 33 -8.66 2.65 4.39
CA GLU A 33 -9.91 3.23 3.90
C GLU A 33 -10.91 2.22 3.33
N GLY A 34 -10.82 0.94 3.72
CA GLY A 34 -11.64 -0.16 3.20
C GLY A 34 -11.04 -0.86 1.97
N VAL A 35 -9.86 -0.44 1.51
CA VAL A 35 -9.08 -1.15 0.48
C VAL A 35 -8.07 -2.06 1.17
N ALA A 36 -8.19 -3.37 0.96
CA ALA A 36 -7.25 -4.36 1.50
C ALA A 36 -5.83 -4.11 0.97
N LEU A 37 -4.83 -4.23 1.85
CA LEU A 37 -3.44 -4.22 1.46
C LEU A 37 -3.12 -5.45 0.63
N PRO A 38 -2.22 -5.33 -0.37
CA PRO A 38 -1.70 -6.49 -1.06
C PRO A 38 -0.83 -7.34 -0.13
N GLU A 39 -0.79 -8.63 -0.41
CA GLU A 39 0.05 -9.58 0.33
C GLU A 39 1.53 -9.23 0.12
N ALA A 40 2.33 -9.38 1.17
CA ALA A 40 3.77 -9.17 1.06
C ALA A 40 4.42 -10.39 0.40
N LEU A 41 5.49 -10.17 -0.36
CA LEU A 41 6.29 -11.24 -0.96
C LEU A 41 7.06 -12.06 0.07
N ASN A 42 7.29 -11.47 1.25
CA ASN A 42 8.00 -12.07 2.36
C ASN A 42 7.36 -11.68 3.70
N HIS A 43 7.56 -12.52 4.71
CA HIS A 43 7.10 -12.26 6.08
C HIS A 43 8.19 -11.60 6.95
N ASP A 44 9.23 -11.05 6.33
CA ASP A 44 10.32 -10.37 7.01
C ASP A 44 9.84 -9.15 7.82
N PRO A 45 10.66 -8.65 8.77
CA PRO A 45 10.40 -7.39 9.46
C PRO A 45 10.20 -6.23 8.48
N LEU A 46 9.41 -5.23 8.88
CA LEU A 46 8.92 -4.13 8.02
C LEU A 46 10.00 -3.42 7.18
N PRO A 47 11.24 -3.15 7.67
CA PRO A 47 12.30 -2.53 6.85
C PRO A 47 12.78 -3.39 5.68
N ARG A 48 12.61 -4.72 5.75
CA ARG A 48 13.02 -5.69 4.72
C ARG A 48 11.82 -6.29 3.99
N ARG A 49 10.60 -5.93 4.38
CA ARG A 49 9.39 -6.43 3.76
C ARG A 49 9.19 -5.82 2.37
N LEU A 50 8.81 -6.66 1.42
CA LEU A 50 8.68 -6.32 0.01
C LEU A 50 7.28 -6.64 -0.51
N TRP A 51 6.85 -5.85 -1.49
CA TRP A 51 5.61 -6.06 -2.22
C TRP A 51 5.87 -6.04 -3.73
N LEU A 52 5.04 -6.77 -4.47
CA LEU A 52 4.99 -6.65 -5.93
C LEU A 52 4.59 -5.23 -6.32
N ARG A 53 5.35 -4.63 -7.22
CA ARG A 53 5.08 -3.28 -7.72
C ARG A 53 3.72 -3.22 -8.41
N GLU A 54 3.35 -4.25 -9.16
CA GLU A 54 2.04 -4.33 -9.82
C GLU A 54 0.88 -4.30 -8.83
N ASP A 55 0.97 -5.06 -7.74
CA ASP A 55 -0.08 -5.09 -6.71
C ASP A 55 -0.21 -3.75 -6.01
N VAL A 56 0.91 -3.09 -5.72
CA VAL A 56 0.92 -1.73 -5.18
C VAL A 56 0.30 -0.73 -6.15
N VAL A 57 0.50 -0.90 -7.47
CA VAL A 57 -0.17 -0.08 -8.49
C VAL A 57 -1.68 -0.28 -8.48
N PHE A 58 -2.14 -1.54 -8.48
CA PHE A 58 -3.56 -1.86 -8.44
C PHE A 58 -4.23 -1.34 -7.17
N PHE A 59 -3.60 -1.57 -6.02
CA PHE A 59 -4.03 -1.03 -4.74
C PHE A 59 -4.15 0.50 -4.78
N SER A 60 -3.12 1.19 -5.28
CA SER A 60 -3.09 2.65 -5.35
C SER A 60 -4.21 3.21 -6.24
N ARG A 61 -4.48 2.56 -7.37
CA ARG A 61 -5.61 2.92 -8.25
C ARG A 61 -6.94 2.77 -7.54
N ARG A 62 -7.15 1.63 -6.86
CA ARG A 62 -8.40 1.37 -6.12
C ARG A 62 -8.59 2.37 -4.97
N LEU A 63 -7.53 2.69 -4.25
CA LEU A 63 -7.57 3.69 -3.18
C LEU A 63 -7.93 5.08 -3.71
N ARG A 64 -7.39 5.51 -4.86
CA ARG A 64 -7.77 6.78 -5.50
C ARG A 64 -9.26 6.82 -5.85
N VAL A 65 -9.81 5.72 -6.39
CA VAL A 65 -11.25 5.64 -6.71
C VAL A 65 -12.10 5.79 -5.45
N VAL A 66 -11.73 5.12 -4.35
CA VAL A 66 -12.45 5.24 -3.07
C VAL A 66 -12.38 6.67 -2.53
N ARG A 67 -11.21 7.30 -2.57
CA ARG A 67 -11.03 8.69 -2.12
C ARG A 67 -11.85 9.66 -2.96
N ALA A 68 -11.82 9.53 -4.29
CA ALA A 68 -12.60 10.37 -5.19
C ALA A 68 -14.09 10.28 -4.88
N ARG A 69 -14.64 9.06 -4.70
CA ARG A 69 -16.05 8.87 -4.34
C ARG A 69 -16.44 9.53 -3.01
N ARG A 70 -15.54 9.54 -2.02
CA ARG A 70 -15.79 10.21 -0.74
C ARG A 70 -15.73 11.73 -0.81
N SER A 71 -14.94 12.30 -1.71
CA SER A 71 -14.86 13.76 -1.89
C SER A 71 -16.07 14.35 -2.61
N HIS A 72 -16.91 13.53 -3.25
CA HIS A 72 -18.13 13.94 -3.92
C HIS A 72 -19.40 13.82 -3.05
N HIS A 73 -19.24 13.53 -1.75
CA HIS A 73 -20.32 13.35 -0.79
C HIS A 73 -20.10 14.26 0.41
#